data_AF-A0A3B8NQ95-F1
#
_entry.id   AF-A0A3B8NQ95-F1
#
_cell.length_a   1.000
_cell.length_b   1.000
_cell.length_c   1.000
_cell.angle_alpha   90.00
_cell.angle_beta   90.00
_cell.angle_gamma   90.00
#
_symmetry.space_group_name_H-M   'P 1'
#
loop_
_entity.id
_entity.type
_entity.pdbx_description
1 polymer ?
#
loop_
_entity_poly.entity_id
_entity_poly.type
_entity_poly.pdbx_seq_one_letter_code
_entity_poly.pdbx_strand_id
1 'polypeptide(L)'
;MGEILGAGTTHYPPLITPDEDRTFPLNRTLKYNDKVPEEIKLPTAWPEPMRVEFGEDEGFKSAQEHRRRLVKAFREIRTAIDDFNPDVVLIWGDDQYENFKEDIIPAFCILAYDQFEGAPFTNRDGSYKRNVWDEPQEKSFVYKGAPQAGRALASGLLEQGFDVAYSYKPLHENGLGHAFINTLLYLDYDRKGFDHPVLPISVNCYGSNVIRNRGGAITQKVNGVEMPMDPPGPSPKRCMELGAATARFIKDSPYRVALVASSSWSHAFLTPKNHWLWPDVESDYARFEELRDGDYDAWKRITTDQIEDAGQQEMLNWMCLAGAMQEMGRKPEILDYVETYVFNSNKCMALFQP
;
A
#
# COMPACT_ATOMS: atom_id res chain seq x y z
N MET A 1 8.91 28.44 3.12
CA MET A 1 9.30 27.42 2.12
C MET A 1 9.00 26.10 2.79
N GLY A 2 8.12 25.30 2.20
CA GLY A 2 7.73 24.03 2.80
C GLY A 2 8.90 23.05 2.80
N GLU A 3 8.88 22.15 3.77
CA GLU A 3 9.86 21.08 3.90
C GLU A 3 9.15 19.74 3.65
N ILE A 4 9.88 18.80 3.07
CA ILE A 4 9.36 17.48 2.74
C ILE A 4 10.25 16.44 3.41
N LEU A 5 9.66 15.42 4.01
CA LEU A 5 10.28 14.11 4.28
C LEU A 5 9.55 13.09 3.41
N GLY A 6 10.27 12.20 2.73
CA GLY A 6 9.65 11.06 2.04
C GLY A 6 9.83 9.76 2.83
N ALA A 7 8.82 8.91 2.83
CA ALA A 7 8.90 7.57 3.41
C ALA A 7 8.12 6.56 2.56
N GLY A 8 8.78 5.46 2.19
CA GLY A 8 8.16 4.33 1.52
C GLY A 8 7.98 3.19 2.51
N THR A 9 6.76 2.65 2.58
CA THR A 9 6.38 1.61 3.54
C THR A 9 5.28 0.70 2.98
N THR A 10 4.80 -0.23 3.80
CA THR A 10 3.77 -1.22 3.46
C THR A 10 2.60 -1.18 4.45
N HIS A 11 1.41 -1.55 3.97
CA HIS A 11 0.22 -1.80 4.79
C HIS A 11 -0.12 -3.30 4.90
N TYR A 12 0.85 -4.19 4.62
CA TYR A 12 0.72 -5.65 4.61
C TYR A 12 -0.21 -6.21 5.70
N PRO A 13 -1.47 -6.59 5.36
CA PRO A 13 -2.49 -6.86 6.36
C PRO A 13 -2.18 -8.02 7.35
N PRO A 14 -1.54 -9.14 6.93
CA PRO A 14 -1.17 -10.22 7.84
C PRO A 14 -0.16 -9.85 8.93
N LEU A 15 0.48 -8.68 8.87
CA LEU A 15 1.30 -8.20 9.98
C LEU A 15 0.48 -7.89 11.24
N ILE A 16 -0.84 -7.75 11.14
CA ILE A 16 -1.71 -7.57 12.32
C ILE A 16 -1.83 -8.87 13.13
N THR A 17 -1.91 -10.03 12.47
CA THR A 17 -2.16 -11.32 13.12
C THR A 17 -0.89 -11.93 13.73
N PRO A 18 -0.98 -12.69 14.84
CA PRO A 18 0.13 -13.46 15.38
C PRO A 18 0.71 -14.47 14.38
N ASP A 19 2.03 -14.65 14.40
CA ASP A 19 2.72 -15.53 13.43
C ASP A 19 2.32 -17.00 13.61
N GLU A 20 1.93 -17.40 14.82
CA GLU A 20 1.46 -18.76 15.14
C GLU A 20 0.17 -19.13 14.41
N ASP A 21 -0.63 -18.14 14.01
CA ASP A 21 -1.89 -18.37 13.31
C ASP A 21 -1.68 -18.71 11.82
N ARG A 22 -0.47 -18.48 11.27
CA ARG A 22 -0.08 -18.81 9.88
C ARG A 22 -1.09 -18.32 8.82
N THR A 23 -1.63 -17.14 9.03
CA THR A 23 -2.69 -16.50 8.23
C THR A 23 -2.20 -15.84 6.95
N PHE A 24 -0.96 -16.12 6.52
CA PHE A 24 -0.42 -15.49 5.30
C PHE A 24 -1.11 -16.01 4.02
N PRO A 25 -1.18 -15.19 2.94
CA PRO A 25 -2.06 -15.45 1.81
C PRO A 25 -1.82 -16.77 1.05
N LEU A 26 -0.58 -17.30 1.02
CA LEU A 26 -0.27 -18.57 0.39
C LEU A 26 -1.17 -19.71 0.87
N ASN A 27 -1.39 -19.83 2.19
CA ASN A 27 -2.22 -20.88 2.78
C ASN A 27 -3.68 -20.78 2.31
N ARG A 28 -4.19 -19.55 2.14
CA ARG A 28 -5.52 -19.30 1.58
C ARG A 28 -5.57 -19.71 0.11
N THR A 29 -4.55 -19.35 -0.68
CA THR A 29 -4.45 -19.73 -2.09
C THR A 29 -4.45 -21.24 -2.28
N LEU A 30 -3.57 -21.96 -1.57
CA LEU A 30 -3.47 -23.42 -1.67
C LEU A 30 -4.79 -24.12 -1.35
N LYS A 31 -5.55 -23.59 -0.36
CA LYS A 31 -6.79 -24.19 0.11
C LYS A 31 -8.01 -23.87 -0.76
N TYR A 32 -8.12 -22.65 -1.28
CA TYR A 32 -9.36 -22.15 -1.86
C TYR A 32 -9.27 -21.73 -3.34
N ASN A 33 -8.08 -21.62 -3.92
CA ASN A 33 -7.95 -21.25 -5.33
C ASN A 33 -7.98 -22.51 -6.20
N ASP A 34 -9.08 -22.68 -6.93
CA ASP A 34 -9.32 -23.79 -7.86
C ASP A 34 -8.61 -23.64 -9.20
N LYS A 35 -8.02 -22.46 -9.47
CA LYS A 35 -7.22 -22.19 -10.68
C LYS A 35 -5.78 -22.68 -10.56
N VAL A 36 -5.33 -23.04 -9.36
CA VAL A 36 -3.98 -23.57 -9.11
C VAL A 36 -3.98 -25.07 -9.39
N PRO A 37 -3.21 -25.58 -10.36
CA PRO A 37 -3.09 -27.02 -10.61
C PRO A 37 -2.66 -27.80 -9.36
N GLU A 38 -3.21 -28.99 -9.15
CA GLU A 38 -2.94 -29.78 -7.92
C GLU A 38 -1.45 -30.17 -7.81
N GLU A 39 -0.79 -30.41 -8.94
CA GLU A 39 0.63 -30.73 -9.01
C GLU A 39 1.54 -29.58 -8.55
N ILE A 40 1.14 -28.31 -8.79
CA ILE A 40 1.93 -27.13 -8.40
C ILE A 40 1.63 -26.71 -6.95
N LYS A 41 0.55 -27.22 -6.33
CA LYS A 41 0.30 -27.00 -4.89
C LYS A 41 1.31 -27.72 -3.99
N LEU A 42 2.03 -28.71 -4.51
CA LEU A 42 3.02 -29.46 -3.76
C LEU A 42 4.33 -28.66 -3.64
N PRO A 43 4.89 -28.49 -2.42
CA PRO A 43 6.11 -27.72 -2.23
C PRO A 43 7.29 -28.15 -3.11
N THR A 44 7.38 -29.44 -3.45
CA THR A 44 8.44 -29.97 -4.33
C THR A 44 8.45 -29.37 -5.74
N ALA A 45 7.33 -28.79 -6.18
CA ALA A 45 7.21 -28.14 -7.47
C ALA A 45 7.49 -26.63 -7.43
N TRP A 46 7.77 -26.07 -6.24
CA TRP A 46 8.03 -24.64 -6.06
C TRP A 46 9.50 -24.28 -6.32
N PRO A 47 9.78 -23.01 -6.69
CA PRO A 47 11.14 -22.48 -6.74
C PRO A 47 11.91 -22.77 -5.44
N GLU A 48 13.22 -23.01 -5.54
CA GLU A 48 14.06 -23.30 -4.36
C GLU A 48 13.96 -22.23 -3.25
N PRO A 49 14.01 -20.91 -3.54
CA PRO A 49 13.87 -19.89 -2.49
C PRO A 49 12.54 -20.01 -1.73
N MET A 50 11.43 -20.28 -2.44
CA MET A 50 10.12 -20.49 -1.84
C MET A 50 10.08 -21.73 -0.93
N ARG A 51 10.72 -22.84 -1.36
CA ARG A 51 10.81 -24.06 -0.54
C ARG A 51 11.64 -23.84 0.72
N VAL A 52 12.72 -23.07 0.62
CA VAL A 52 13.56 -22.71 1.78
C VAL A 52 12.81 -21.80 2.74
N GLU A 53 12.12 -20.78 2.22
CA GLU A 53 11.33 -19.86 3.04
C GLU A 53 10.15 -20.56 3.72
N PHE A 54 9.47 -21.48 3.02
CA PHE A 54 8.39 -22.28 3.59
C PHE A 54 8.91 -23.34 4.58
N GLY A 55 10.03 -23.99 4.30
CA GLY A 55 10.68 -24.92 5.22
C GLY A 55 9.80 -26.08 5.71
N GLU A 56 10.27 -26.79 6.73
CA GLU A 56 9.51 -27.88 7.38
C GLU A 56 8.47 -27.37 8.39
N ASP A 57 8.59 -26.11 8.82
CA ASP A 57 7.70 -25.47 9.79
C ASP A 57 6.59 -24.64 9.14
N GLU A 58 6.39 -24.80 7.83
CA GLU A 58 5.38 -24.13 7.01
C GLU A 58 5.44 -22.59 7.14
N GLY A 59 6.65 -22.04 7.04
CA GLY A 59 6.92 -20.61 6.97
C GLY A 59 6.93 -19.92 8.32
N PHE A 60 6.79 -20.64 9.43
CA PHE A 60 6.65 -20.03 10.75
C PHE A 60 7.89 -19.21 11.17
N LYS A 61 9.10 -19.79 11.13
CA LYS A 61 10.34 -19.03 11.42
C LYS A 61 10.55 -17.86 10.46
N SER A 62 10.26 -18.07 9.17
CA SER A 62 10.38 -17.03 8.15
C SER A 62 9.40 -15.89 8.41
N ALA A 63 8.19 -16.17 8.91
CA ALA A 63 7.21 -15.14 9.28
C ALA A 63 7.70 -14.29 10.45
N GLN A 64 8.30 -14.92 11.47
CA GLN A 64 8.89 -14.20 12.60
C GLN A 64 10.03 -13.28 12.16
N GLU A 65 10.90 -13.75 11.26
CA GLU A 65 12.00 -12.93 10.72
C GLU A 65 11.48 -11.80 9.83
N HIS A 66 10.51 -12.09 8.96
CA HIS A 66 9.84 -11.11 8.11
C HIS A 66 9.20 -9.99 8.96
N ARG A 67 8.46 -10.35 10.03
CA ARG A 67 7.93 -9.38 11.00
C ARG A 67 9.04 -8.58 11.67
N ARG A 68 10.09 -9.24 12.17
CA ARG A 68 11.20 -8.56 12.86
C ARG A 68 11.83 -7.48 11.99
N ARG A 69 12.08 -7.78 10.71
CA ARG A 69 12.63 -6.83 9.72
C ARG A 69 11.69 -5.66 9.47
N LEU A 70 10.42 -5.94 9.18
CA LEU A 70 9.43 -4.89 8.94
C LEU A 70 9.24 -3.98 10.15
N VAL A 71 9.07 -4.54 11.35
CA VAL A 71 8.89 -3.76 12.59
C VAL A 71 10.11 -2.90 12.90
N LYS A 72 11.33 -3.39 12.63
CA LYS A 72 12.54 -2.56 12.74
C LYS A 72 12.44 -1.34 11.82
N ALA A 73 12.12 -1.54 10.55
CA ALA A 73 12.01 -0.45 9.59
C ALA A 73 10.85 0.52 9.91
N PHE A 74 9.69 0.03 10.37
CA PHE A 74 8.59 0.89 10.82
C PHE A 74 9.00 1.81 11.97
N ARG A 75 9.80 1.31 12.92
CA ARG A 75 10.32 2.12 14.04
C ARG A 75 11.25 3.21 13.53
N GLU A 76 12.15 2.89 12.59
CA GLU A 76 13.06 3.87 11.98
C GLU A 76 12.29 4.95 11.21
N ILE A 77 11.29 4.56 10.40
CA ILE A 77 10.42 5.51 9.69
C ILE A 77 9.65 6.36 10.69
N ARG A 78 9.09 5.75 11.75
CA ARG A 78 8.34 6.51 12.77
C ARG A 78 9.23 7.53 13.47
N THR A 79 10.46 7.15 13.86
CA THR A 79 11.43 8.08 14.43
C THR A 79 11.73 9.23 13.48
N ALA A 80 11.98 8.95 12.19
CA ALA A 80 12.22 10.00 11.20
C ALA A 80 11.02 10.96 11.04
N ILE A 81 9.79 10.44 11.06
CA ILE A 81 8.57 11.26 11.03
C ILE A 81 8.46 12.12 12.29
N ASP A 82 8.67 11.55 13.48
CA ASP A 82 8.58 12.30 14.75
C ASP A 82 9.67 13.37 14.85
N ASP A 83 10.91 13.06 14.49
CA ASP A 83 12.04 13.99 14.48
C ASP A 83 11.84 15.11 13.44
N PHE A 84 11.21 14.78 12.30
CA PHE A 84 10.82 15.77 11.31
C PHE A 84 9.66 16.66 11.78
N ASN A 85 8.88 16.24 12.79
CA ASN A 85 7.77 17.03 13.37
C ASN A 85 6.90 17.71 12.29
N PRO A 86 6.22 16.95 11.42
CA PRO A 86 5.44 17.49 10.32
C PRO A 86 4.16 18.18 10.80
N ASP A 87 3.72 19.18 10.05
CA ASP A 87 2.37 19.72 10.18
C ASP A 87 1.32 18.72 9.66
N VAL A 88 1.69 17.91 8.67
CA VAL A 88 0.83 16.92 8.01
C VAL A 88 1.63 15.69 7.59
N VAL A 89 1.09 14.50 7.87
CA VAL A 89 1.51 13.23 7.27
C VAL A 89 0.54 12.90 6.14
N LEU A 90 0.98 13.08 4.90
CA LEU A 90 0.20 12.72 3.71
C LEU A 90 0.50 11.27 3.36
N ILE A 91 -0.53 10.45 3.25
CA ILE A 91 -0.39 9.03 2.91
C ILE A 91 -1.06 8.77 1.57
N TRP A 92 -0.30 8.32 0.57
CA TRP A 92 -0.86 7.67 -0.60
C TRP A 92 -1.12 6.19 -0.29
N GLY A 93 -2.35 5.78 -0.50
CA GLY A 93 -2.81 4.40 -0.34
C GLY A 93 -3.90 4.11 -1.36
N ASP A 94 -4.10 2.85 -1.68
CA ASP A 94 -5.15 2.41 -2.58
C ASP A 94 -6.49 2.23 -1.86
N ASP A 95 -7.57 2.17 -2.65
CA ASP A 95 -8.88 1.71 -2.19
C ASP A 95 -9.21 0.39 -2.90
N GLN A 96 -9.49 -0.64 -2.11
CA GLN A 96 -9.77 -1.99 -2.62
C GLN A 96 -11.27 -2.29 -2.56
N TYR A 97 -12.10 -1.39 -3.12
CA TYR A 97 -13.57 -1.46 -3.06
C TYR A 97 -14.10 -1.31 -1.62
N GLU A 98 -13.40 -0.52 -0.81
CA GLU A 98 -13.75 -0.30 0.60
C GLU A 98 -14.66 0.93 0.70
N ASN A 99 -14.11 2.09 0.35
CA ASN A 99 -14.81 3.36 0.40
C ASN A 99 -15.35 3.81 -0.96
N PHE A 100 -14.73 3.42 -2.08
CA PHE A 100 -15.18 3.77 -3.43
C PHE A 100 -15.76 2.55 -4.14
N LYS A 101 -17.00 2.67 -4.61
CA LYS A 101 -17.79 1.55 -5.16
C LYS A 101 -18.48 1.99 -6.45
N GLU A 102 -19.55 1.32 -6.84
CA GLU A 102 -20.23 1.53 -8.13
C GLU A 102 -20.74 2.97 -8.35
N ASP A 103 -20.86 3.78 -7.30
CA ASP A 103 -21.31 5.16 -7.39
C ASP A 103 -20.22 6.13 -7.87
N ILE A 104 -18.95 5.89 -7.49
CA ILE A 104 -17.81 6.68 -7.98
C ILE A 104 -16.48 5.94 -7.80
N ILE A 105 -15.65 5.98 -8.86
CA ILE A 105 -14.28 5.45 -8.86
C ILE A 105 -13.32 6.56 -9.33
N PRO A 106 -12.81 7.41 -8.43
CA PRO A 106 -11.90 8.48 -8.78
C PRO A 106 -10.49 7.94 -9.06
N ALA A 107 -9.78 8.50 -10.05
CA ALA A 107 -8.37 8.16 -10.26
C ALA A 107 -7.50 8.51 -9.04
N PHE A 108 -7.77 9.69 -8.46
CA PHE A 108 -7.16 10.19 -7.23
C PHE A 108 -8.22 10.89 -6.37
N CYS A 109 -8.24 10.65 -5.06
CA CYS A 109 -9.15 11.34 -4.15
C CYS A 109 -8.47 11.78 -2.86
N ILE A 110 -8.48 13.09 -2.59
CA ILE A 110 -7.98 13.67 -1.34
C ILE A 110 -9.06 13.55 -0.26
N LEU A 111 -8.78 12.79 0.80
CA LEU A 111 -9.72 12.55 1.89
C LEU A 111 -9.53 13.61 2.98
N ALA A 112 -10.02 14.82 2.72
CA ALA A 112 -9.89 16.01 3.59
C ALA A 112 -10.86 15.98 4.79
N TYR A 113 -10.84 14.88 5.54
CA TYR A 113 -11.69 14.67 6.72
C TYR A 113 -11.17 15.49 7.91
N ASP A 114 -12.05 15.90 8.82
CA ASP A 114 -11.64 16.58 10.07
C ASP A 114 -10.97 15.59 11.05
N GLN A 115 -11.50 14.38 11.10
CA GLN A 115 -11.01 13.24 11.85
C GLN A 115 -11.49 11.96 11.18
N PHE A 116 -10.90 10.84 11.54
CA PHE A 116 -11.40 9.53 11.15
C PHE A 116 -11.25 8.56 12.31
N GLU A 117 -12.27 7.72 12.46
CA GLU A 117 -12.36 6.68 13.47
C GLU A 117 -12.42 5.33 12.76
N GLY A 118 -11.48 4.44 13.07
CA GLY A 118 -11.38 3.12 12.45
C GLY A 118 -11.36 2.01 13.48
N ALA A 119 -12.10 0.93 13.20
CA ALA A 119 -12.14 -0.28 14.02
C ALA A 119 -11.56 -1.47 13.23
N PRO A 120 -10.23 -1.54 13.04
CA PRO A 120 -9.58 -2.41 12.06
C PRO A 120 -9.75 -3.91 12.35
N PHE A 121 -10.20 -4.29 13.54
CA PHE A 121 -10.35 -5.70 13.95
C PHE A 121 -11.80 -6.20 13.86
N THR A 122 -12.74 -5.37 13.39
CA THR A 122 -14.19 -5.68 13.33
C THR A 122 -14.64 -6.19 11.96
N ASN A 123 -13.71 -6.62 11.11
CA ASN A 123 -14.01 -7.07 9.75
C ASN A 123 -15.00 -8.23 9.74
N ARG A 124 -15.96 -8.16 8.81
CA ARG A 124 -17.08 -9.12 8.69
C ARG A 124 -16.63 -10.54 8.33
N ASP A 125 -15.45 -10.69 7.74
CA ASP A 125 -14.86 -11.99 7.40
C ASP A 125 -14.22 -12.69 8.60
N GLY A 126 -14.17 -12.03 9.75
CA GLY A 126 -13.55 -12.54 10.96
C GLY A 126 -12.02 -12.51 10.94
N SER A 127 -11.41 -11.72 10.04
CA SER A 127 -9.99 -11.40 10.12
C SER A 127 -9.67 -10.66 11.42
N TYR A 128 -8.43 -10.80 11.90
CA TYR A 128 -7.90 -10.14 13.10
C TYR A 128 -8.60 -10.43 14.43
N LYS A 129 -9.29 -11.58 14.57
CA LYS A 129 -9.81 -12.07 15.87
C LYS A 129 -8.74 -12.09 16.97
N ARG A 130 -7.51 -12.40 16.57
CA ARG A 130 -6.30 -12.15 17.35
C ARG A 130 -5.46 -11.13 16.59
N ASN A 131 -4.78 -10.27 17.34
CA ASN A 131 -3.80 -9.35 16.82
C ASN A 131 -2.55 -9.36 17.72
N VAL A 132 -1.42 -8.93 17.18
CA VAL A 132 -0.11 -8.94 17.88
C VAL A 132 0.00 -7.97 19.05
N TRP A 133 -1.04 -7.16 19.28
CA TRP A 133 -1.10 -6.20 20.38
C TRP A 133 -2.07 -6.63 21.48
N ASP A 134 -2.69 -7.81 21.36
CA ASP A 134 -3.72 -8.33 22.26
C ASP A 134 -4.90 -7.33 22.48
N GLU A 135 -5.16 -6.48 21.48
CA GLU A 135 -6.23 -5.49 21.56
C GLU A 135 -7.61 -6.16 21.38
N PRO A 136 -8.65 -5.65 22.07
CA PRO A 136 -10.00 -6.19 21.92
C PRO A 136 -10.51 -5.98 20.48
N GLN A 137 -11.41 -6.86 20.04
CA GLN A 137 -11.96 -6.80 18.69
C GLN A 137 -12.64 -5.45 18.37
N GLU A 138 -13.31 -4.85 19.36
CA GLU A 138 -14.00 -3.56 19.23
C GLU A 138 -13.07 -2.35 19.46
N LYS A 139 -11.75 -2.56 19.47
CA LYS A 139 -10.78 -1.47 19.60
C LYS A 139 -10.97 -0.49 18.44
N SER A 140 -11.24 0.76 18.80
CA SER A 140 -11.32 1.88 17.89
C SER A 140 -10.08 2.77 18.02
N PHE A 141 -9.66 3.33 16.89
CA PHE A 141 -8.56 4.29 16.78
C PHE A 141 -9.09 5.58 16.17
N VAL A 142 -8.77 6.70 16.81
CA VAL A 142 -9.15 8.03 16.36
C VAL A 142 -7.89 8.78 15.97
N TYR A 143 -7.88 9.33 14.76
CA TYR A 143 -6.78 10.13 14.26
C TYR A 143 -7.27 11.49 13.78
N LYS A 144 -6.40 12.50 13.90
CA LYS A 144 -6.65 13.86 13.43
C LYS A 144 -6.50 13.90 11.91
N GLY A 145 -7.49 14.44 11.22
CA GLY A 145 -7.36 14.76 9.81
C GLY A 145 -6.71 16.13 9.59
N ALA A 146 -6.36 16.44 8.35
CA ALA A 146 -5.78 17.73 7.95
C ALA A 146 -6.66 18.43 6.88
N PRO A 147 -7.91 18.80 7.20
CA PRO A 147 -8.91 19.24 6.21
C PRO A 147 -8.54 20.58 5.55
N GLN A 148 -7.81 21.47 6.23
CA GLN A 148 -7.33 22.73 5.63
C GLN A 148 -6.20 22.48 4.62
N ALA A 149 -5.23 21.64 4.97
CA ALA A 149 -4.17 21.23 4.05
C ALA A 149 -4.75 20.46 2.85
N GLY A 150 -5.74 19.59 3.09
CA GLY A 150 -6.45 18.88 2.03
C GLY A 150 -7.15 19.81 1.03
N ARG A 151 -7.83 20.86 1.52
CA ARG A 151 -8.43 21.90 0.65
C ARG A 151 -7.37 22.64 -0.16
N ALA A 152 -6.29 23.06 0.49
CA ALA A 152 -5.23 23.82 -0.15
C ALA A 152 -4.53 22.98 -1.24
N LEU A 153 -4.24 21.70 -0.95
CA LEU A 153 -3.65 20.78 -1.91
C LEU A 153 -4.61 20.49 -3.08
N ALA A 154 -5.89 20.25 -2.81
CA ALA A 154 -6.89 20.03 -3.86
C ALA A 154 -6.96 21.24 -4.81
N SER A 155 -7.04 22.46 -4.27
CA SER A 155 -6.98 23.70 -5.06
C SER A 155 -5.70 23.78 -5.88
N GLY A 156 -4.53 23.58 -5.26
CA GLY A 156 -3.23 23.67 -5.93
C GLY A 156 -3.02 22.64 -7.03
N LEU A 157 -3.59 21.43 -6.90
CA LEU A 157 -3.53 20.40 -7.94
C LEU A 157 -4.50 20.68 -9.10
N LEU A 158 -5.73 21.12 -8.78
CA LEU A 158 -6.71 21.53 -9.79
C LEU A 158 -6.21 22.72 -10.63
N GLU A 159 -5.60 23.72 -9.98
CA GLU A 159 -4.99 24.88 -10.65
C GLU A 159 -3.77 24.49 -11.52
N GLN A 160 -3.08 23.40 -11.18
CA GLN A 160 -2.02 22.80 -12.00
C GLN A 160 -2.54 21.88 -13.12
N GLY A 161 -3.86 21.75 -13.30
CA GLY A 161 -4.47 20.93 -14.35
C GLY A 161 -4.57 19.44 -14.04
N PHE A 162 -4.62 19.06 -12.76
CA PHE A 162 -4.95 17.70 -12.34
C PHE A 162 -6.40 17.62 -11.90
N ASP A 163 -7.19 16.78 -12.56
CA ASP A 163 -8.59 16.51 -12.22
C ASP A 163 -8.70 15.57 -11.00
N VAL A 164 -8.28 16.05 -9.82
CA VAL A 164 -8.38 15.29 -8.56
C VAL A 164 -9.78 15.42 -7.95
N ALA A 165 -10.29 14.32 -7.40
CA ALA A 165 -11.44 14.38 -6.51
C ALA A 165 -11.00 14.76 -5.09
N TYR A 166 -11.93 15.29 -4.30
CA TYR A 166 -11.72 15.49 -2.87
C TYR A 166 -13.02 15.20 -2.11
N SER A 167 -12.89 14.67 -0.90
CA SER A 167 -14.02 14.34 -0.03
C SER A 167 -13.83 14.88 1.38
N TYR A 168 -14.92 15.30 2.02
CA TYR A 168 -14.95 15.75 3.42
C TYR A 168 -15.57 14.72 4.37
N LYS A 169 -16.07 13.60 3.86
CA LYS A 169 -16.59 12.48 4.64
C LYS A 169 -16.43 11.15 3.88
N PRO A 170 -16.33 10.02 4.57
CA PRO A 170 -16.40 8.72 3.90
C PRO A 170 -17.75 8.50 3.22
N LEU A 171 -17.75 7.59 2.24
CA LEU A 171 -18.91 7.23 1.44
C LEU A 171 -19.46 5.87 1.86
N HIS A 172 -18.60 4.84 1.86
CA HIS A 172 -18.99 3.47 2.17
C HIS A 172 -18.19 2.82 3.31
N GLU A 173 -17.01 3.36 3.63
CA GLU A 173 -16.14 2.80 4.67
C GLU A 173 -16.30 3.55 6.00
N ASN A 174 -16.26 2.82 7.12
CA ASN A 174 -16.26 3.46 8.43
C ASN A 174 -14.83 3.81 8.83
N GLY A 175 -14.44 5.05 8.59
CA GLY A 175 -13.09 5.54 8.87
C GLY A 175 -12.24 5.54 7.61
N LEU A 176 -11.16 4.76 7.61
CA LEU A 176 -10.24 4.62 6.48
C LEU A 176 -10.11 3.17 6.05
N GLY A 177 -9.99 2.96 4.74
CA GLY A 177 -9.61 1.67 4.16
C GLY A 177 -8.26 1.18 4.68
N HIS A 178 -8.03 -0.14 4.56
CA HIS A 178 -6.91 -0.83 5.20
C HIS A 178 -5.54 -0.27 4.80
N ALA A 179 -5.38 0.23 3.56
CA ALA A 179 -4.14 0.83 3.10
C ALA A 179 -3.67 1.99 4.01
N PHE A 180 -4.61 2.74 4.60
CA PHE A 180 -4.27 3.83 5.50
C PHE A 180 -4.24 3.40 6.97
N ILE A 181 -5.30 2.72 7.46
CA ILE A 181 -5.39 2.38 8.89
C ILE A 181 -4.27 1.44 9.30
N ASN A 182 -3.90 0.44 8.47
CA ASN A 182 -2.80 -0.47 8.78
C ASN A 182 -1.46 0.28 8.82
N THR A 183 -1.23 1.21 7.89
CA THR A 183 -0.02 2.05 7.90
C THR A 183 0.12 2.79 9.23
N LEU A 184 -0.99 3.37 9.72
CA LEU A 184 -0.99 4.07 11.00
C LEU A 184 -0.77 3.12 12.18
N LEU A 185 -1.37 1.92 12.17
CA LEU A 185 -1.11 0.89 13.18
C LEU A 185 0.36 0.46 13.21
N TYR A 186 1.04 0.44 12.06
CA TYR A 186 2.43 0.01 11.96
C TYR A 186 3.42 1.14 12.26
N LEU A 187 3.11 2.38 11.90
CA LEU A 187 3.86 3.54 12.37
C LEU A 187 3.66 3.78 13.87
N ASP A 188 2.57 3.26 14.46
CA ASP A 188 2.37 3.18 15.91
C ASP A 188 2.47 1.74 16.44
N TYR A 189 3.42 0.95 15.90
CA TYR A 189 3.57 -0.46 16.28
C TYR A 189 3.78 -0.66 17.77
N ASP A 190 4.50 0.26 18.44
CA ASP A 190 4.78 0.20 19.87
C ASP A 190 3.70 0.88 20.74
N ARG A 191 2.57 1.30 20.14
CA ARG A 191 1.39 1.91 20.80
C ARG A 191 1.74 3.12 21.67
N LYS A 192 2.56 4.02 21.13
CA LYS A 192 2.94 5.30 21.74
C LYS A 192 1.98 6.43 21.38
N GLY A 193 1.07 6.20 20.43
CA GLY A 193 0.16 7.19 19.87
C GLY A 193 0.71 7.83 18.60
N PHE A 194 -0.19 8.41 17.80
CA PHE A 194 0.13 9.08 16.53
C PHE A 194 -0.60 10.43 16.50
N ASP A 195 0.09 11.49 16.92
CA ASP A 195 -0.52 12.81 17.12
C ASP A 195 -0.47 13.74 15.90
N HIS A 196 0.34 13.39 14.90
CA HIS A 196 0.49 14.16 13.66
C HIS A 196 -0.82 14.12 12.86
N PRO A 197 -1.30 15.27 12.35
CA PRO A 197 -2.44 15.30 11.45
C PRO A 197 -2.18 14.48 10.17
N VAL A 198 -3.17 13.73 9.71
CA VAL A 198 -3.04 12.84 8.56
C VAL A 198 -3.90 13.34 7.41
N LEU A 199 -3.35 13.28 6.19
CA LEU A 199 -4.06 13.54 4.94
C LEU A 199 -3.99 12.32 4.02
N PRO A 200 -5.00 11.44 4.03
CA PRO A 200 -5.06 10.32 3.10
C PRO A 200 -5.35 10.79 1.67
N ILE A 201 -4.65 10.22 0.69
CA ILE A 201 -4.94 10.37 -0.73
C ILE A 201 -5.12 8.97 -1.32
N SER A 202 -6.35 8.66 -1.70
CA SER A 202 -6.67 7.41 -2.39
C SER A 202 -6.20 7.45 -3.83
N VAL A 203 -5.50 6.40 -4.27
CA VAL A 203 -5.09 6.16 -5.66
C VAL A 203 -5.82 4.92 -6.17
N ASN A 204 -6.50 5.03 -7.32
CA ASN A 204 -7.13 3.87 -7.95
C ASN A 204 -6.08 2.91 -8.54
N CYS A 205 -5.48 2.08 -7.70
CA CYS A 205 -4.40 1.19 -8.09
C CYS A 205 -4.88 -0.03 -8.89
N TYR A 206 -6.12 -0.47 -8.64
CA TYR A 206 -6.68 -1.69 -9.23
C TYR A 206 -7.41 -1.46 -10.56
N GLY A 207 -7.67 -0.20 -10.91
CA GLY A 207 -8.16 0.21 -12.22
C GLY A 207 -9.33 -0.63 -12.70
N SER A 208 -9.13 -1.27 -13.86
CA SER A 208 -10.16 -2.07 -14.53
C SER A 208 -10.66 -3.28 -13.76
N ASN A 209 -10.00 -3.64 -12.65
CA ASN A 209 -10.34 -4.79 -11.83
C ASN A 209 -11.08 -4.42 -10.52
N VAL A 210 -11.17 -3.13 -10.15
CA VAL A 210 -11.63 -2.73 -8.82
C VAL A 210 -13.06 -3.18 -8.51
N ILE A 211 -14.03 -2.96 -9.41
CA ILE A 211 -15.43 -3.37 -9.17
C ILE A 211 -15.58 -4.87 -9.38
N ARG A 212 -15.03 -5.40 -10.49
CA ARG A 212 -15.21 -6.82 -10.85
C ARG A 212 -14.57 -7.78 -9.85
N ASN A 213 -13.55 -7.37 -9.11
CA ASN A 213 -12.87 -8.23 -8.14
C ASN A 213 -13.18 -7.84 -6.68
N ARG A 214 -13.71 -6.63 -6.43
CA ARG A 214 -14.06 -6.13 -5.08
C ARG A 214 -12.90 -6.25 -4.09
N GLY A 215 -11.71 -5.81 -4.51
CA GLY A 215 -10.47 -5.91 -3.73
C GLY A 215 -9.89 -7.33 -3.60
N GLY A 216 -10.54 -8.36 -4.15
CA GLY A 216 -10.11 -9.74 -4.05
C GLY A 216 -9.29 -10.23 -5.24
N ALA A 217 -8.82 -11.48 -5.13
CA ALA A 217 -8.15 -12.21 -6.22
C ALA A 217 -9.13 -12.85 -7.22
N ILE A 218 -10.44 -12.84 -6.92
CA ILE A 218 -11.45 -13.61 -7.63
C ILE A 218 -12.43 -12.65 -8.30
N THR A 219 -12.53 -12.78 -9.63
CA THR A 219 -13.57 -12.11 -10.41
C THR A 219 -14.95 -12.60 -10.01
N GLN A 220 -15.80 -11.64 -9.65
CA GLN A 220 -17.20 -11.86 -9.32
C GLN A 220 -18.00 -12.25 -10.57
N LYS A 221 -19.00 -13.12 -10.38
CA LYS A 221 -19.90 -13.56 -11.44
C LYS A 221 -21.33 -13.13 -11.13
N VAL A 222 -22.03 -12.59 -12.14
CA VAL A 222 -23.46 -12.30 -12.10
C VAL A 222 -24.16 -13.24 -13.08
N ASN A 223 -25.06 -14.09 -12.58
CA ASN A 223 -25.73 -15.13 -13.38
C ASN A 223 -24.75 -16.06 -14.12
N GLY A 224 -23.63 -16.39 -13.49
CA GLY A 224 -22.60 -17.26 -14.07
C GLY A 224 -21.64 -16.58 -15.05
N VAL A 225 -21.85 -15.30 -15.37
CA VAL A 225 -21.00 -14.51 -16.28
C VAL A 225 -20.05 -13.64 -15.46
N GLU A 226 -18.77 -13.61 -15.81
CA GLU A 226 -17.79 -12.71 -15.18
C GLU A 226 -18.19 -11.25 -15.37
N MET A 227 -18.02 -10.45 -14.31
CA MET A 227 -18.24 -9.01 -14.39
C MET A 227 -17.28 -8.37 -15.42
N PRO A 228 -17.73 -7.34 -16.16
CA PRO A 228 -16.92 -6.67 -17.17
C PRO A 228 -15.73 -5.92 -16.55
N MET A 229 -14.76 -5.55 -17.39
CA MET A 229 -13.67 -4.64 -17.00
C MET A 229 -14.20 -3.20 -16.83
N ASP A 230 -13.72 -2.53 -15.80
CA ASP A 230 -13.91 -1.08 -15.61
C ASP A 230 -12.91 -0.26 -16.45
N PRO A 231 -13.05 1.08 -16.54
CA PRO A 231 -11.97 1.93 -17.03
C PRO A 231 -10.67 1.75 -16.24
N PRO A 232 -9.50 1.96 -16.86
CA PRO A 232 -8.22 1.82 -16.18
C PRO A 232 -8.04 2.87 -15.08
N GLY A 233 -7.14 2.58 -14.13
CA GLY A 233 -6.65 3.56 -13.17
C GLY A 233 -5.70 4.57 -13.82
N PRO A 234 -5.17 5.54 -13.05
CA PRO A 234 -4.10 6.40 -13.54
C PRO A 234 -2.88 5.57 -13.94
N SER A 235 -2.20 5.98 -15.02
CA SER A 235 -0.95 5.34 -15.43
C SER A 235 0.19 5.60 -14.43
N PRO A 236 1.24 4.75 -14.39
CA PRO A 236 2.41 4.98 -13.54
C PRO A 236 3.02 6.38 -13.73
N LYS A 237 3.17 6.80 -14.99
CA LYS A 237 3.61 8.14 -15.34
C LYS A 237 2.72 9.23 -14.75
N ARG A 238 1.39 9.06 -14.79
CA ARG A 238 0.45 10.06 -14.25
C ARG A 238 0.54 10.15 -12.72
N CYS A 239 0.76 9.03 -12.03
CA CYS A 239 1.03 9.02 -10.59
C CYS A 239 2.31 9.79 -10.25
N MET A 240 3.40 9.58 -11.02
CA MET A 240 4.64 10.35 -10.83
C MET A 240 4.45 11.86 -11.09
N GLU A 241 3.70 12.23 -12.12
CA GLU A 241 3.36 13.63 -12.40
C GLU A 241 2.56 14.28 -11.26
N LEU A 242 1.59 13.55 -10.68
CA LEU A 242 0.83 14.01 -9.52
C LEU A 242 1.72 14.19 -8.29
N GLY A 243 2.63 13.24 -8.05
CA GLY A 243 3.64 13.32 -7.01
C GLY A 243 4.51 14.57 -7.13
N ALA A 244 5.03 14.83 -8.33
CA ALA A 244 5.83 16.02 -8.63
C ALA A 244 5.02 17.32 -8.41
N ALA A 245 3.75 17.36 -8.85
CA ALA A 245 2.86 18.50 -8.62
C ALA A 245 2.57 18.74 -7.13
N THR A 246 2.44 17.66 -6.36
CA THR A 246 2.28 17.71 -4.90
C THR A 246 3.53 18.28 -4.23
N ALA A 247 4.72 17.83 -4.63
CA ALA A 247 5.98 18.35 -4.10
C ALA A 247 6.18 19.85 -4.39
N ARG A 248 5.89 20.31 -5.62
CA ARG A 248 5.93 21.74 -5.98
C ARG A 248 4.98 22.57 -5.13
N PHE A 249 3.73 22.11 -4.99
CA PHE A 249 2.75 22.78 -4.13
C PHE A 249 3.25 22.91 -2.69
N ILE A 250 3.79 21.82 -2.11
CA ILE A 250 4.27 21.83 -0.72
C ILE A 250 5.45 22.79 -0.57
N LYS A 251 6.40 22.80 -1.50
CA LYS A 251 7.58 23.68 -1.47
C LYS A 251 7.20 25.17 -1.39
N ASP A 252 6.14 25.55 -2.10
CA ASP A 252 5.61 26.91 -2.12
C ASP A 252 4.62 27.20 -0.97
N SER A 253 4.27 26.18 -0.19
CA SER A 253 3.39 26.28 0.98
C SER A 253 4.17 26.59 2.27
N PRO A 254 3.48 26.92 3.38
CA PRO A 254 4.11 27.05 4.70
C PRO A 254 4.29 25.70 5.43
N TYR A 255 3.85 24.57 4.87
CA TYR A 255 3.76 23.30 5.58
C TYR A 255 5.06 22.48 5.56
N ARG A 256 5.36 21.82 6.68
CA ARG A 256 6.26 20.67 6.78
C ARG A 256 5.45 19.40 6.56
N VAL A 257 5.73 18.65 5.49
CA VAL A 257 4.91 17.48 5.12
C VAL A 257 5.75 16.22 5.04
N ALA A 258 5.34 15.19 5.77
CA ALA A 258 5.84 13.84 5.57
C ALA A 258 4.98 13.14 4.50
N LEU A 259 5.58 12.83 3.36
CA LEU A 259 4.97 12.12 2.24
C LEU A 259 5.21 10.62 2.40
N VAL A 260 4.15 9.83 2.57
CA VAL A 260 4.20 8.39 2.79
C VAL A 260 3.57 7.65 1.61
N ALA A 261 4.32 6.78 0.95
CA ALA A 261 3.73 5.76 0.07
C ALA A 261 3.49 4.49 0.88
N SER A 262 2.23 4.06 0.97
CA SER A 262 1.85 2.84 1.64
C SER A 262 1.45 1.77 0.63
N SER A 263 2.28 0.74 0.45
CA SER A 263 1.94 -0.44 -0.36
C SER A 263 3.05 -1.48 -0.35
N SER A 264 2.66 -2.72 -0.59
CA SER A 264 3.63 -3.72 -1.02
C SER A 264 3.80 -3.66 -2.54
N TRP A 265 4.75 -4.41 -3.09
CA TRP A 265 4.98 -4.39 -4.54
C TRP A 265 4.16 -5.46 -5.25
N SER A 266 4.76 -6.38 -6.00
CA SER A 266 3.97 -7.41 -6.66
C SER A 266 3.23 -8.30 -5.66
N HIS A 267 2.01 -8.72 -5.99
CA HIS A 267 1.19 -9.61 -5.17
C HIS A 267 1.04 -10.98 -5.82
N ALA A 268 1.33 -12.05 -5.08
CA ALA A 268 1.20 -13.43 -5.53
C ALA A 268 -0.19 -13.71 -6.12
N PHE A 269 -1.25 -13.24 -5.45
CA PHE A 269 -2.62 -13.46 -5.94
C PHE A 269 -3.00 -12.66 -7.21
N LEU A 270 -2.08 -11.82 -7.72
CA LEU A 270 -2.25 -11.05 -8.96
C LEU A 270 -1.30 -11.51 -10.08
N THR A 271 -0.53 -12.58 -9.88
CA THR A 271 0.42 -13.11 -10.87
C THR A 271 -0.02 -14.49 -11.41
N PRO A 272 -0.90 -14.55 -12.42
CA PRO A 272 -1.29 -15.81 -13.07
C PRO A 272 -0.11 -16.62 -13.60
N LYS A 273 0.94 -15.94 -14.09
CA LYS A 273 2.17 -16.56 -14.59
C LYS A 273 2.94 -17.38 -13.55
N ASN A 274 2.72 -17.07 -12.26
CA ASN A 274 3.28 -17.78 -11.12
C ASN A 274 2.23 -18.67 -10.43
N HIS A 275 1.17 -19.06 -11.17
CA HIS A 275 0.05 -19.85 -10.64
C HIS A 275 -0.59 -19.24 -9.39
N TRP A 276 -0.56 -17.91 -9.24
CA TRP A 276 -1.03 -17.19 -8.06
C TRP A 276 -0.32 -17.54 -6.74
N LEU A 277 0.79 -18.27 -6.78
CA LEU A 277 1.46 -18.83 -5.61
C LEU A 277 2.55 -17.92 -5.03
N TRP A 278 3.31 -17.22 -5.87
CA TRP A 278 4.37 -16.31 -5.43
C TRP A 278 4.38 -15.02 -6.27
N PRO A 279 4.82 -13.89 -5.69
CA PRO A 279 4.91 -12.60 -6.38
C PRO A 279 5.88 -12.60 -7.58
N ASP A 280 5.86 -11.56 -8.39
CA ASP A 280 6.84 -11.35 -9.46
C ASP A 280 8.15 -10.77 -8.90
N VAL A 281 8.92 -11.65 -8.25
CA VAL A 281 10.17 -11.31 -7.56
C VAL A 281 11.20 -10.67 -8.49
N GLU A 282 11.27 -11.12 -9.74
CA GLU A 282 12.22 -10.58 -10.73
C GLU A 282 11.87 -9.14 -11.11
N SER A 283 10.58 -8.86 -11.40
CA SER A 283 10.14 -7.50 -11.68
C SER A 283 10.33 -6.59 -10.47
N ASP A 284 9.98 -7.05 -9.27
CA ASP A 284 10.18 -6.29 -8.05
C ASP A 284 11.66 -5.97 -7.81
N TYR A 285 12.57 -6.93 -7.96
CA TYR A 285 13.99 -6.68 -7.79
C TYR A 285 14.52 -5.63 -8.78
N ALA A 286 14.07 -5.65 -10.04
CA ALA A 286 14.42 -4.62 -11.02
C ALA A 286 13.97 -3.22 -10.57
N ARG A 287 12.74 -3.09 -10.02
CA ARG A 287 12.25 -1.83 -9.47
C ARG A 287 13.08 -1.37 -8.28
N PHE A 288 13.50 -2.30 -7.43
CA PHE A 288 14.37 -2.02 -6.28
C PHE A 288 15.71 -1.46 -6.71
N GLU A 289 16.37 -2.06 -7.70
CA GLU A 289 17.66 -1.57 -8.19
C GLU A 289 17.53 -0.17 -8.80
N GLU A 290 16.51 0.06 -9.62
CA GLU A 290 16.23 1.37 -10.20
C GLU A 290 15.98 2.43 -9.11
N LEU A 291 15.21 2.10 -8.08
CA LEU A 291 14.93 2.99 -6.96
C LEU A 291 16.20 3.30 -6.17
N ARG A 292 16.97 2.27 -5.79
CA ARG A 292 18.24 2.39 -5.06
C ARG A 292 19.22 3.31 -5.78
N ASP A 293 19.29 3.20 -7.11
CA ASP A 293 20.22 3.97 -7.93
C ASP A 293 19.69 5.39 -8.22
N GLY A 294 18.40 5.64 -7.95
CA GLY A 294 17.70 6.89 -8.21
C GLY A 294 17.30 7.08 -9.68
N ASP A 295 17.15 5.99 -10.45
CA ASP A 295 16.67 6.00 -11.83
C ASP A 295 15.14 6.08 -11.89
N TYR A 296 14.60 7.23 -11.51
CA TYR A 296 13.16 7.51 -11.60
C TYR A 296 12.63 7.54 -13.03
N ASP A 297 13.50 7.76 -14.02
CA ASP A 297 13.07 7.75 -15.41
C ASP A 297 12.77 6.33 -15.90
N ALA A 298 13.39 5.28 -15.31
CA ALA A 298 12.96 3.90 -15.51
C ALA A 298 11.51 3.69 -15.06
N TRP A 299 11.15 4.19 -13.88
CA TRP A 299 9.80 4.07 -13.33
C TRP A 299 8.76 4.80 -14.20
N LYS A 300 9.10 5.98 -14.76
CA LYS A 300 8.22 6.71 -15.69
C LYS A 300 7.90 5.97 -16.98
N ARG A 301 8.78 5.06 -17.42
CA ARG A 301 8.64 4.31 -18.67
C ARG A 301 7.77 3.06 -18.50
N ILE A 302 7.45 2.68 -17.27
CA ILE A 302 6.61 1.50 -17.00
C ILE A 302 5.18 1.79 -17.46
N THR A 303 4.63 0.85 -18.23
CA THR A 303 3.24 0.92 -18.70
C THR A 303 2.28 0.30 -17.68
N THR A 304 1.00 0.65 -17.78
CA THR A 304 -0.06 0.01 -16.97
C THR A 304 -0.07 -1.51 -17.18
N ASP A 305 0.06 -1.99 -18.43
CA ASP A 305 0.10 -3.42 -18.73
C ASP A 305 1.26 -4.15 -18.04
N GLN A 306 2.44 -3.51 -17.93
CA GLN A 306 3.58 -4.09 -17.20
C GLN A 306 3.31 -4.17 -15.70
N ILE A 307 2.68 -3.14 -15.12
CA ILE A 307 2.25 -3.17 -13.71
C ILE A 307 1.25 -4.30 -13.47
N GLU A 308 0.25 -4.44 -14.34
CA GLU A 308 -0.79 -5.45 -14.18
C GLU A 308 -0.25 -6.88 -14.37
N ASP A 309 0.60 -7.12 -15.37
CA ASP A 309 1.24 -8.42 -15.61
C ASP A 309 2.14 -8.86 -14.45
N ALA A 310 2.86 -7.91 -13.85
CA ALA A 310 3.70 -8.16 -12.69
C ALA A 310 2.91 -8.26 -11.37
N GLY A 311 1.61 -7.96 -11.35
CA GLY A 311 0.84 -7.90 -10.10
C GLY A 311 1.23 -6.75 -9.17
N GLN A 312 1.80 -5.66 -9.72
CA GLN A 312 2.36 -4.51 -9.02
C GLN A 312 1.37 -3.34 -8.85
N GLN A 313 0.06 -3.60 -8.89
CA GLN A 313 -0.99 -2.57 -8.91
C GLN A 313 -0.76 -1.48 -7.84
N GLU A 314 -0.49 -1.89 -6.60
CA GLU A 314 -0.28 -0.97 -5.48
C GLU A 314 1.01 -0.13 -5.59
N MET A 315 1.97 -0.49 -6.45
CA MET A 315 3.16 0.34 -6.70
C MET A 315 2.81 1.71 -7.26
N LEU A 316 1.59 1.93 -7.77
CA LEU A 316 1.11 3.26 -8.15
C LEU A 316 1.13 4.26 -6.98
N ASN A 317 1.00 3.80 -5.73
CA ASN A 317 1.24 4.64 -4.54
C ASN A 317 2.71 5.07 -4.43
N TRP A 318 3.65 4.14 -4.66
CA TRP A 318 5.08 4.46 -4.74
C TRP A 318 5.43 5.36 -5.91
N MET A 319 4.73 5.25 -7.06
CA MET A 319 4.94 6.14 -8.20
C MET A 319 4.65 7.60 -7.80
N CYS A 320 3.62 7.86 -6.99
CA CYS A 320 3.38 9.20 -6.44
C CYS A 320 4.57 9.69 -5.60
N LEU A 321 5.09 8.86 -4.69
CA LEU A 321 6.26 9.22 -3.89
C LEU A 321 7.51 9.41 -4.75
N ALA A 322 7.80 8.49 -5.67
CA ALA A 322 8.95 8.57 -6.57
C ALA A 322 8.93 9.84 -7.43
N GLY A 323 7.76 10.22 -7.95
CA GLY A 323 7.59 11.47 -8.68
C GLY A 323 7.84 12.70 -7.80
N ALA A 324 7.36 12.70 -6.56
CA ALA A 324 7.63 13.76 -5.59
C ALA A 324 9.14 13.86 -5.27
N MET A 325 9.80 12.72 -5.04
CA MET A 325 11.23 12.69 -4.69
C MET A 325 12.13 13.06 -5.87
N GLN A 326 11.74 12.67 -7.09
CA GLN A 326 12.42 13.09 -8.31
C GLN A 326 12.35 14.61 -8.51
N GLU A 327 11.17 15.22 -8.32
CA GLU A 327 10.99 16.68 -8.39
C GLU A 327 11.89 17.40 -7.37
N MET A 328 12.09 16.79 -6.19
CA MET A 328 12.97 17.31 -5.16
C MET A 328 14.45 16.97 -5.37
N GLY A 329 14.80 16.18 -6.40
CA GLY A 329 16.18 15.75 -6.66
C GLY A 329 16.76 14.82 -5.58
N ARG A 330 15.91 14.07 -4.88
CA ARG A 330 16.31 13.23 -3.73
C ARG A 330 16.48 11.77 -4.13
N LYS A 331 17.38 11.09 -3.44
CA LYS A 331 17.58 9.63 -3.54
C LYS A 331 17.11 8.94 -2.25
N PRO A 332 16.67 7.67 -2.34
CA PRO A 332 16.27 6.93 -1.17
C PRO A 332 17.47 6.52 -0.31
N GLU A 333 17.29 6.60 0.99
CA GLU A 333 17.96 5.75 1.97
C GLU A 333 17.13 4.47 2.12
N ILE A 334 17.65 3.35 1.61
CA ILE A 334 17.00 2.05 1.75
C ILE A 334 17.25 1.52 3.16
N LEU A 335 16.17 1.37 3.94
CA LEU A 335 16.23 0.76 5.26
C LEU A 335 16.20 -0.76 5.17
N ASP A 336 15.35 -1.29 4.29
CA ASP A 336 15.29 -2.72 3.99
C ASP A 336 14.59 -3.02 2.64
N TYR A 337 14.94 -4.14 2.03
CA TYR A 337 14.16 -4.78 0.97
C TYR A 337 13.88 -6.22 1.40
N VAL A 338 12.63 -6.46 1.78
CA VAL A 338 12.16 -7.76 2.28
C VAL A 338 11.56 -8.54 1.12
N GLU A 339 12.42 -9.33 0.48
CA GLU A 339 12.02 -10.32 -0.52
C GLU A 339 11.29 -11.50 0.15
N THR A 340 10.25 -12.00 -0.51
CA THR A 340 9.47 -13.16 -0.06
C THR A 340 8.76 -13.83 -1.23
N TYR A 341 8.64 -15.14 -1.16
CA TYR A 341 7.79 -15.96 -2.02
C TYR A 341 6.51 -16.40 -1.28
N VAL A 342 6.56 -16.48 0.05
CA VAL A 342 5.47 -17.02 0.90
C VAL A 342 4.52 -15.93 1.42
N PHE A 343 5.03 -14.75 1.76
CA PHE A 343 4.29 -13.67 2.43
C PHE A 343 3.67 -12.67 1.45
N ASN A 344 3.22 -13.21 0.32
CA ASN A 344 2.40 -12.60 -0.72
C ASN A 344 3.05 -11.51 -1.57
N SER A 345 3.94 -10.69 -1.02
CA SER A 345 4.47 -9.53 -1.73
C SER A 345 5.82 -9.08 -1.21
N ASN A 346 6.71 -8.64 -2.10
CA ASN A 346 7.96 -8.01 -1.68
C ASN A 346 7.68 -6.61 -1.13
N LYS A 347 8.53 -6.17 -0.20
CA LYS A 347 8.34 -4.91 0.53
C LYS A 347 9.64 -4.13 0.58
N CYS A 348 9.63 -2.92 0.03
CA CYS A 348 10.72 -1.97 0.21
C CYS A 348 10.38 -1.01 1.37
N MET A 349 11.37 -0.69 2.20
CA MET A 349 11.26 0.28 3.28
C MET A 349 12.33 1.34 3.04
N ALA A 350 11.93 2.61 2.90
CA ALA A 350 12.87 3.66 2.50
C ALA A 350 12.53 5.01 3.14
N LEU A 351 13.56 5.84 3.33
CA LEU A 351 13.45 7.24 3.73
C LEU A 351 14.06 8.14 2.65
N PHE A 352 13.56 9.37 2.56
CA PHE A 352 14.10 10.42 1.69
C PHE A 352 14.25 11.69 2.51
N GLN A 353 15.45 11.88 3.04
CA GLN A 353 15.76 12.95 3.98
C GLN A 353 15.56 14.35 3.35
N PRO A 354 15.22 15.38 4.16
CA PRO A 354 14.98 16.76 3.71
C PRO A 354 16.09 17.41 2.88
#